data_AF-A0A2V6CGI2-F1
#
_entry.id   AF-A0A2V6CGI2-F1
#
_cell.length_a   1.000
_cell.length_b   1.000
_cell.length_c   1.000
_cell.angle_alpha   90.00
_cell.angle_beta   90.00
_cell.angle_gamma   90.00
#
_symmetry.space_group_name_H-M   'P 1'
#
loop_
_entity.id
_entity.type
_entity.pdbx_description
1 polymer ?
#
loop_
_entity_poly.entity_id
_entity_poly.type
_entity_poly.pdbx_seq_one_letter_code
_entity_poly.pdbx_strand_id
1 'polypeptide(L)'
;YFVDWKSNSLGIDSTSYAPENIATEMARNFYNLQLGIYAVALHRYLRRRLRGYEYEEHFGGAFYIFLRGTDPGKPENGIFFTRPPREFVEQLDEVFHGNP
;
A
#
# COMPACT_ATOMS: atom_id res chain seq x y z
N TYR A 1 -7.68 -6.44 -2.72
CA TYR A 1 -6.29 -5.95 -2.89
C TYR A 1 -6.27 -4.78 -3.86
N PHE A 2 -5.24 -3.93 -3.77
CA PHE A 2 -4.81 -3.06 -4.87
C PHE A 2 -3.30 -3.14 -5.07
N VAL A 3 -2.84 -2.72 -6.25
CA VAL A 3 -1.44 -2.78 -6.67
C VAL A 3 -1.03 -1.45 -7.29
N ASP A 4 0.14 -0.94 -6.93
CA ASP A 4 0.78 0.25 -7.49
C ASP A 4 2.19 -0.12 -7.98
N TRP A 5 2.50 0.25 -9.22
CA TRP A 5 3.78 -0.05 -9.85
C TRP A 5 4.68 1.19 -9.80
N LYS A 6 5.88 1.04 -9.23
CA LYS A 6 6.87 2.10 -9.07
C LYS A 6 8.08 1.86 -9.95
N SER A 7 8.42 2.85 -10.77
CA SER A 7 9.63 2.85 -11.59
C SER A 7 10.77 3.66 -10.92
N ASN A 8 10.82 3.71 -9.59
CA ASN A 8 11.84 4.45 -8.84
C ASN A 8 13.22 3.80 -9.05
N SER A 9 14.28 4.60 -8.94
CA SER A 9 15.66 4.12 -8.97
C SER A 9 16.25 4.19 -7.57
N LEU A 10 16.40 3.04 -6.91
CA LEU A 10 16.97 2.97 -5.55
C LEU A 10 18.48 2.66 -5.59
N GLY A 11 18.98 2.21 -6.74
CA GLY A 11 20.36 1.85 -6.99
C GLY A 11 20.49 0.92 -8.20
N ILE A 12 21.67 0.34 -8.39
CA ILE A 12 22.06 -0.36 -9.62
C ILE A 12 21.75 -1.87 -9.55
N ASP A 13 21.75 -2.44 -8.35
CA ASP A 13 21.58 -3.88 -8.14
C ASP A 13 20.29 -4.22 -7.36
N SER A 14 19.96 -5.51 -7.30
CA SER A 14 18.77 -5.99 -6.59
C SER A 14 18.81 -5.73 -5.08
N THR A 15 20.00 -5.58 -4.47
CA THR A 15 20.12 -5.28 -3.03
C THR A 15 19.71 -3.86 -2.68
N SER A 16 19.78 -2.95 -3.65
CA SER A 16 19.24 -1.59 -3.53
C SER A 16 17.72 -1.58 -3.28
N TYR A 17 17.04 -2.68 -3.58
CA TYR A 17 15.60 -2.86 -3.40
C TYR A 17 15.27 -3.86 -2.29
N ALA A 18 16.18 -4.05 -1.34
CA ALA A 18 15.90 -4.77 -0.11
C ALA A 18 14.73 -4.11 0.68
N PRO A 19 13.99 -4.88 1.50
CA PRO A 19 12.83 -4.39 2.24
C PRO A 19 13.08 -3.09 3.02
N GLU A 20 14.25 -2.92 3.64
CA GLU A 20 14.61 -1.76 4.45
C GLU A 20 14.78 -0.49 3.60
N ASN A 21 15.37 -0.65 2.41
CA ASN A 21 15.56 0.44 1.46
C ASN A 21 14.22 0.87 0.86
N ILE A 22 13.34 -0.09 0.57
CA ILE A 22 11.98 0.21 0.11
C ILE A 22 11.17 0.90 1.20
N ALA A 23 11.24 0.45 2.46
CA ALA A 23 10.56 1.11 3.57
C ALA A 23 11.01 2.58 3.72
N THR A 24 12.30 2.84 3.53
CA THR A 24 12.86 4.21 3.51
C THR A 24 12.30 5.03 2.35
N GLU A 25 12.22 4.45 1.15
CA GLU A 25 11.69 5.12 -0.04
C GLU A 25 10.18 5.39 0.07
N MET A 26 9.42 4.47 0.69
CA MET A 26 8.00 4.63 1.01
C MET A 26 7.75 5.85 1.92
N ALA A 27 8.61 6.05 2.92
CA ALA A 27 8.54 7.22 3.78
C ALA A 27 8.98 8.50 3.05
N ARG A 28 10.12 8.44 2.33
CA ARG A 28 10.72 9.59 1.63
C ARG A 28 9.79 10.23 0.60
N ASN A 29 9.04 9.42 -0.13
CA ASN A 29 8.14 9.90 -1.19
C ASN A 29 6.68 10.01 -0.73
N PHE A 30 6.42 9.92 0.58
CA PHE A 30 5.08 9.98 1.15
C PHE A 30 4.11 8.95 0.56
N TYR A 31 4.61 7.79 0.11
CA TYR A 31 3.76 6.71 -0.38
C TYR A 31 2.89 6.10 0.73
N ASN A 32 3.25 6.27 2.00
CA ASN A 32 2.38 5.95 3.13
C ASN A 32 1.10 6.80 3.17
N LEU A 33 1.18 8.09 2.77
CA LEU A 33 0.01 8.93 2.63
C LEU A 33 -0.84 8.48 1.43
N GLN A 34 -0.18 8.19 0.29
CA GLN A 34 -0.84 7.64 -0.89
C GLN A 34 -1.60 6.34 -0.55
N LEU A 35 -0.96 5.44 0.20
CA LEU A 35 -1.54 4.19 0.70
C LEU A 35 -2.82 4.45 1.49
N GLY A 36 -2.79 5.38 2.44
CA GLY A 36 -3.96 5.73 3.26
C GLY A 36 -5.13 6.24 2.41
N ILE A 37 -4.85 7.16 1.48
CA ILE A 37 -5.87 7.71 0.58
C ILE A 37 -6.50 6.60 -0.28
N TYR A 38 -5.68 5.70 -0.86
CA TYR A 38 -6.17 4.60 -1.68
C TYR A 38 -6.93 3.55 -0.87
N ALA A 39 -6.48 3.27 0.36
CA ALA A 39 -7.17 2.36 1.26
C ALA A 39 -8.58 2.86 1.60
N VAL A 40 -8.73 4.15 1.94
CA VAL A 40 -10.05 4.77 2.18
C VAL A 40 -10.91 4.75 0.92
N ALA A 41 -10.37 5.13 -0.23
CA ALA A 41 -11.11 5.11 -1.49
C ALA A 41 -11.64 3.72 -1.82
N LEU A 42 -10.80 2.69 -1.68
CA LEU A 42 -11.19 1.30 -1.92
C LEU A 42 -12.19 0.81 -0.87
N HIS A 43 -11.98 1.12 0.41
CA HIS A 43 -12.89 0.79 1.50
C HIS A 43 -14.31 1.34 1.21
N ARG A 44 -14.42 2.63 0.89
CA ARG A 44 -15.69 3.28 0.52
C ARG A 44 -16.32 2.62 -0.71
N TYR A 45 -15.51 2.33 -1.72
CA TYR A 45 -16.00 1.70 -2.95
C TYR A 45 -16.57 0.31 -2.68
N LEU A 46 -15.85 -0.55 -1.97
CA LEU A 46 -16.28 -1.91 -1.65
C LEU A 46 -17.53 -1.91 -0.77
N ARG A 47 -17.59 -1.05 0.25
CA ARG A 47 -18.78 -0.89 1.12
C ARG A 47 -20.04 -0.52 0.34
N ARG A 48 -19.90 0.24 -0.76
CA ARG A 48 -21.02 0.62 -1.63
C ARG A 48 -21.44 -0.48 -2.61
N ARG A 49 -20.51 -1.36 -3.01
CA ARG A 49 -20.72 -2.33 -4.09
C ARG A 49 -21.02 -3.74 -3.61
N LEU A 50 -20.44 -4.14 -2.48
CA LEU A 50 -20.60 -5.47 -1.90
C LEU A 50 -21.63 -5.41 -0.77
N ARG A 51 -22.69 -6.23 -0.90
CA ARG A 51 -23.62 -6.48 0.20
C ARG A 51 -22.91 -7.33 1.25
N GLY A 52 -23.02 -6.94 2.53
CA GLY A 52 -22.33 -7.65 3.62
C GLY A 52 -20.81 -7.44 3.64
N TYR A 53 -20.33 -6.29 3.15
CA TYR A 53 -18.91 -5.97 3.18
C TYR A 53 -18.36 -5.90 4.61
N GLU A 54 -17.45 -6.81 4.92
CA GLU A 54 -16.60 -6.79 6.11
C GLU A 54 -15.14 -6.51 5.73
N TYR A 55 -14.52 -5.52 6.37
CA TYR A 55 -13.15 -5.09 6.04
C TYR A 55 -12.14 -6.23 6.17
N GLU A 56 -12.21 -6.99 7.26
CA GLU A 56 -11.23 -8.05 7.55
C GLU A 56 -11.29 -9.21 6.56
N GLU A 57 -12.43 -9.41 5.90
CA GLU A 57 -12.64 -10.49 4.93
C GLU A 57 -12.38 -10.03 3.49
N HIS A 58 -12.80 -8.81 3.15
CA HIS A 58 -12.85 -8.35 1.76
C HIS A 58 -11.69 -7.41 1.39
N PHE A 59 -11.06 -6.75 2.37
CA PHE A 59 -9.94 -5.85 2.13
C PHE A 59 -8.61 -6.60 2.28
N GLY A 60 -8.04 -7.03 1.14
CA GLY A 60 -6.79 -7.80 1.12
C GLY A 60 -5.50 -7.02 1.39
N GLY A 61 -5.51 -5.68 1.34
CA GLY A 61 -4.29 -4.86 1.45
C GLY A 61 -3.75 -4.35 0.11
N ALA A 62 -2.51 -3.87 0.15
CA ALA A 62 -1.85 -3.09 -0.88
C ALA A 62 -0.47 -3.66 -1.23
N PHE A 63 -0.15 -3.68 -2.51
CA PHE A 63 1.19 -3.99 -3.02
C PHE A 63 1.80 -2.78 -3.71
N TYR A 64 3.02 -2.44 -3.33
CA TYR A 64 3.88 -1.49 -4.02
C TYR A 64 5.02 -2.28 -4.66
N ILE A 65 5.05 -2.31 -5.99
CA ILE A 65 6.01 -3.11 -6.75
C ILE A 65 7.02 -2.17 -7.41
N PHE A 66 8.24 -2.17 -6.89
CA PHE A 66 9.39 -1.47 -7.45
C PHE A 66 9.98 -2.31 -8.58
N LEU A 67 9.56 -2.01 -9.81
CA LEU A 67 9.82 -2.81 -11.02
C LEU A 67 11.30 -3.12 -11.27
N ARG A 68 12.20 -2.22 -10.87
CA ARG A 68 13.65 -2.39 -11.05
C ARG A 68 14.30 -3.31 -10.02
N GLY A 69 13.58 -3.63 -8.94
CA GLY A 69 14.04 -4.48 -7.86
C GLY A 69 13.49 -5.89 -7.87
N THR A 70 12.53 -6.20 -8.75
CA THR A 70 11.93 -7.52 -8.81
C THR A 70 12.91 -8.53 -9.38
N ASP A 71 13.29 -9.51 -8.57
CA ASP A 71 14.27 -10.56 -8.91
C ASP A 71 13.66 -11.92 -8.54
N PRO A 72 13.46 -12.85 -9.50
CA PRO A 72 12.96 -14.19 -9.21
C PRO A 72 13.81 -14.98 -8.22
N GLY A 73 15.11 -14.68 -8.11
CA GLY A 73 16.02 -15.28 -7.14
C GLY A 73 15.93 -14.70 -5.73
N LYS A 74 15.27 -13.54 -5.56
CA LYS A 74 15.07 -12.84 -4.28
C LYS A 74 13.66 -12.22 -4.25
N PRO A 75 12.60 -13.04 -4.10
CA PRO A 75 11.22 -12.59 -4.20
C PRO A 75 10.81 -11.54 -3.15
N GLU A 76 11.57 -11.42 -2.06
CA GLU A 76 11.42 -10.38 -1.05
C GLU A 76 11.87 -8.98 -1.52
N ASN A 77 12.71 -8.91 -2.55
CA ASN A 77 13.19 -7.64 -3.10
C ASN A 77 12.17 -7.03 -4.07
N GLY A 78 12.10 -5.70 -4.06
CA GLY A 78 11.25 -4.95 -4.98
C GLY A 78 9.78 -4.95 -4.61
N ILE A 79 9.35 -5.61 -3.54
CA ILE A 79 7.94 -5.68 -3.15
C ILE A 79 7.75 -5.15 -1.73
N PHE A 80 6.85 -4.19 -1.57
CA PHE A 80 6.32 -3.79 -0.28
C PHE A 80 4.85 -4.13 -0.20
N PHE A 81 4.50 -5.01 0.75
CA PHE A 81 3.12 -5.37 1.04
C PHE A 81 2.72 -4.82 2.40
N THR A 82 1.52 -4.26 2.48
CA THR A 82 0.92 -3.90 3.75
C THR A 82 -0.60 -3.95 3.68
N ARG A 83 -1.22 -4.23 4.81
CA ARG A 83 -2.66 -4.11 5.00
C ARG A 83 -2.89 -3.11 6.14
N PRO A 84 -3.27 -1.86 5.83
CA PRO A 84 -3.60 -0.89 6.86
C PRO A 84 -4.65 -1.46 7.83
N PRO A 85 -4.50 -1.26 9.15
CA PRO A 85 -5.51 -1.67 10.12
C PRO A 85 -6.87 -1.04 9.79
N ARG A 86 -7.96 -1.78 10.04
CA ARG A 86 -9.33 -1.28 9.85
C ARG A 86 -9.54 0.08 10.52
N GLU A 87 -9.15 0.16 11.79
CA GLU A 87 -9.30 1.35 12.61
C GLU A 87 -8.61 2.57 12.00
N PHE A 88 -7.39 2.40 11.48
CA PHE A 88 -6.67 3.49 10.80
C PHE A 88 -7.43 3.99 9.56
N VAL A 89 -7.98 3.07 8.76
CA VAL A 89 -8.74 3.44 7.56
C VAL A 89 -10.04 4.15 7.94
N GLU A 90 -10.77 3.67 8.94
CA GLU A 90 -12.00 4.28 9.43
C GLU A 90 -11.75 5.66 10.06
N GLN A 91 -10.70 5.83 10.86
CA GLN A 91 -10.32 7.14 11.43
C GLN A 91 -9.94 8.14 10.34
N LEU A 92 -9.14 7.72 9.35
CA LEU A 92 -8.79 8.59 8.22
C LEU A 92 -10.03 8.93 7.36
N ASP A 93 -10.98 8.00 7.26
CA ASP A 93 -12.25 8.21 6.57
C ASP A 93 -13.06 9.34 7.19
N GLU A 94 -13.17 9.37 8.52
CA GLU A 94 -13.84 10.44 9.28
C GLU A 94 -13.15 11.79 9.13
N VAL A 95 -11.81 11.82 9.18
CA VAL A 95 -11.04 13.05 8.93
C VAL A 95 -11.35 13.62 7.55
N PHE A 96 -11.47 12.78 6.51
CA PHE A 96 -11.87 13.23 5.16
C PHE A 96 -13.33 13.66 5.06
N HIS A 97 -14.18 13.26 6.01
CA HIS A 97 -15.54 13.78 6.15
C HIS A 97 -15.61 15.11 6.92
N GLY A 98 -14.49 15.58 7.48
CA GLY A 98 -14.44 16.80 8.29
C GLY A 98 -14.80 16.57 9.76
N ASN A 99 -14.86 15.31 10.20
CA ASN A 99 -15.09 14.91 11.58
C ASN A 99 -13.75 14.53 12.21
N PRO A 100 -13.12 15.40 13.02
CA PRO A 100 -11.85 15.09 13.67
C PRO A 100 -11.99 14.08 14.81
#